data_AF-A0A931V8R0-F1
#
_entry.id   AF-A0A931V8R0-F1
#
_cell.length_a   1.000
_cell.length_b   1.000
_cell.length_c   1.000
_cell.angle_alpha   90.00
_cell.angle_beta   90.00
_cell.angle_gamma   90.00
#
_symmetry.space_group_name_H-M   'P 1'
#
loop_
_entity.id
_entity.type
_entity.pdbx_description
1 polymer ?
#
loop_
_entity_poly.entity_id
_entity_poly.type
_entity_poly.pdbx_seq_one_letter_code
_entity_poly.pdbx_strand_id
1 'polypeptide(L)'
;MIENMALTSWPGNIAVTPRKSKRAAAKGRLMRVLVLAVPLLFLALGLSAREVAITILHTTDVHGRVAEVRSERELKLGGGLLRCATLVREIRAREPNVIMVDCGDLFQGSTESFLTSNRIMVSAVQYLRYDALVTGNHEFDGGVKALRQFYEQAQIPVLAANIRSAAEPALPGAQDFLLKELEGVRVAVVGLTTPIIPLLSRPPLLDDVTVEDSRKVLHRVMPKVRAAKPDILVLAAHQGLREWGDDSANEIKTIARAFPEFDLILGGHTHQAVEWETVNGVSYTQAGKYALWLGVARLIFDTQTRRIKSRKIQLLPVDSTVARERALAEQLAKPLQETKQYLDQELGATTTELTPTSPHPGQSAIQTLIAAAIAEQAQAQIVFHRPLSEASLRSGSIKMRDVWRIVPYDNYIGVAHLTLAELRAILEENSEYYDSENFRGVYGLTYNLKIGAAPGTRVANIRLTGEPKAGRAEQSAPERLRVAFNSYDLASAGGKLPRLREIVERRTSRLEERLDANTRDAVIAYLQAHRPLNIEVLPGAQTGDKRK
;
A
#
# COMPACT_ATOMS: atom_id res chain seq x y z
N MET A 1 15.94 -30.63 -80.22
CA MET A 1 14.93 -31.61 -79.75
C MET A 1 13.69 -30.80 -79.43
N ILE A 2 12.60 -30.82 -80.22
CA ILE A 2 11.87 -31.96 -80.83
C ILE A 2 11.24 -32.80 -79.70
N GLU A 3 10.00 -33.29 -79.73
CA GLU A 3 8.91 -33.45 -80.73
C GLU A 3 7.72 -32.45 -80.50
N ASN A 4 6.61 -32.29 -81.24
CA ASN A 4 6.14 -32.47 -82.66
C ASN A 4 4.73 -31.79 -82.80
N MET A 5 3.89 -31.78 -83.86
CA MET A 5 3.91 -32.17 -85.30
C MET A 5 2.75 -31.43 -86.04
N ALA A 6 2.86 -31.19 -87.36
CA ALA A 6 1.75 -31.08 -88.37
C ALA A 6 0.64 -29.99 -88.21
N LEU A 7 -0.18 -29.55 -89.20
CA LEU A 7 -0.30 -29.53 -90.70
C LEU A 7 -1.56 -28.63 -91.03
N THR A 8 -1.87 -27.98 -92.18
CA THR A 8 -1.25 -27.77 -93.52
C THR A 8 -1.74 -26.41 -94.12
N SER A 9 -1.09 -25.94 -95.21
CA SER A 9 -1.62 -25.11 -96.34
C SER A 9 -2.79 -24.11 -96.20
N TRP A 10 -2.46 -22.83 -96.39
CA TRP A 10 -2.88 -21.90 -97.48
C TRP A 10 -3.98 -22.31 -98.50
N PRO A 11 -4.61 -21.35 -99.24
CA PRO A 11 -4.83 -19.91 -98.96
C PRO A 11 -6.26 -19.42 -99.28
N GLY A 12 -6.59 -18.14 -99.01
CA GLY A 12 -7.86 -17.54 -99.48
C GLY A 12 -7.96 -16.02 -99.31
N ASN A 13 -8.06 -15.28 -100.42
CA ASN A 13 -8.41 -13.86 -100.42
C ASN A 13 -9.92 -13.65 -100.15
N ILE A 14 -10.29 -12.52 -99.56
CA ILE A 14 -11.12 -11.45 -100.19
C ILE A 14 -11.50 -10.42 -99.12
N ALA A 15 -11.33 -9.14 -99.45
CA ALA A 15 -11.80 -8.04 -98.59
C ALA A 15 -13.27 -7.71 -98.88
N VAL A 16 -14.13 -7.72 -97.85
CA VAL A 16 -15.49 -7.14 -97.93
C VAL A 16 -15.75 -6.25 -96.72
N THR A 17 -15.66 -4.94 -96.91
CA THR A 17 -16.28 -3.96 -96.00
C THR A 17 -17.74 -3.74 -96.36
N PRO A 18 -18.66 -3.74 -95.40
CA PRO A 18 -19.89 -2.95 -95.54
C PRO A 18 -20.15 -2.05 -94.32
N ARG A 19 -20.16 -0.73 -94.55
CA ARG A 19 -20.62 0.28 -93.57
C ARG A 19 -22.12 0.13 -93.29
N LYS A 20 -22.50 -0.31 -92.09
CA LYS A 20 -23.84 -0.18 -91.47
C LYS A 20 -23.67 -0.04 -89.94
N SER A 21 -24.50 0.68 -89.20
CA SER A 21 -25.48 1.73 -89.54
C SER A 21 -25.80 2.58 -88.29
N LYS A 22 -26.65 3.61 -88.42
CA LYS A 22 -26.94 4.66 -87.41
C LYS A 22 -27.65 4.13 -86.13
N ARG A 23 -27.51 4.90 -85.03
CA ARG A 23 -28.28 4.88 -83.75
C ARG A 23 -27.88 3.75 -82.77
N ALA A 24 -28.07 3.88 -81.45
CA ALA A 24 -28.77 4.93 -80.69
C ALA A 24 -28.00 5.42 -79.44
N ALA A 25 -28.07 6.72 -79.15
CA ALA A 25 -27.54 7.31 -77.91
C ALA A 25 -28.64 7.38 -76.83
N ALA A 26 -28.67 6.38 -75.92
CA ALA A 26 -29.70 6.33 -74.86
C ALA A 26 -29.25 5.67 -73.53
N LYS A 27 -27.96 5.36 -73.32
CA LYS A 27 -27.46 4.65 -72.11
C LYS A 27 -26.46 5.43 -71.24
N GLY A 28 -26.21 6.71 -71.54
CA GLY A 28 -25.09 7.47 -70.96
C GLY A 28 -25.29 8.08 -69.56
N ARG A 29 -26.51 8.21 -69.03
CA ARG A 29 -26.76 8.92 -67.75
C ARG A 29 -26.91 8.01 -66.52
N LEU A 30 -27.49 6.81 -66.64
CA LEU A 30 -27.74 5.96 -65.47
C LEU A 30 -26.45 5.34 -64.88
N MET A 31 -25.49 4.94 -65.73
CA MET A 31 -24.21 4.37 -65.27
C MET A 31 -23.31 5.34 -64.51
N ARG A 32 -23.46 6.67 -64.67
CA ARG A 32 -22.65 7.65 -63.93
C ARG A 32 -23.12 7.87 -62.48
N VAL A 33 -24.36 7.51 -62.16
CA VAL A 33 -24.89 7.60 -60.78
C VAL A 33 -24.41 6.42 -59.93
N LEU A 34 -24.46 5.19 -60.48
CA LEU A 34 -24.00 4.00 -59.74
C LEU A 34 -22.50 4.03 -59.40
N VAL A 35 -21.65 4.53 -60.31
CA VAL A 35 -20.19 4.56 -60.10
C VAL A 35 -19.77 5.53 -58.97
N LEU A 36 -20.58 6.55 -58.65
CA LEU A 36 -20.35 7.44 -57.50
C LEU A 36 -20.99 6.93 -56.20
N ALA A 37 -21.99 6.04 -56.27
CA ALA A 37 -22.64 5.47 -55.09
C ALA A 37 -21.76 4.43 -54.38
N VAL A 38 -20.99 3.62 -55.11
CA VAL A 38 -20.19 2.53 -54.52
C VAL A 38 -19.07 3.04 -53.58
N PRO A 39 -18.27 4.07 -53.92
CA PRO A 39 -17.28 4.62 -53.00
C PRO A 39 -17.89 5.19 -51.71
N LEU A 40 -19.06 5.84 -51.82
CA LEU A 40 -19.82 6.36 -50.67
C LEU A 40 -20.35 5.23 -49.77
N LEU A 41 -20.78 4.10 -50.34
CA LEU A 41 -21.24 2.96 -49.57
C LEU A 41 -20.11 2.29 -48.78
N PHE A 42 -18.90 2.19 -49.36
CA PHE A 42 -17.71 1.74 -48.63
C PHE A 42 -17.26 2.73 -47.55
N LEU A 43 -17.42 4.04 -47.75
CA LEU A 43 -17.13 5.03 -46.72
C LEU A 43 -18.10 4.96 -45.53
N ALA A 44 -19.38 4.68 -45.80
CA ALA A 44 -20.40 4.51 -44.76
C ALA A 44 -20.21 3.25 -43.89
N LEU A 45 -19.65 2.18 -44.46
CA LEU A 45 -19.36 0.92 -43.75
C LEU A 45 -18.22 1.03 -42.73
N GLY A 46 -17.44 2.12 -42.74
CA GLY A 46 -16.37 2.38 -41.77
C GLY A 46 -16.82 3.04 -40.45
N LEU A 47 -18.13 3.35 -40.29
CA LEU A 47 -18.67 4.11 -39.16
C LEU A 47 -19.77 3.37 -38.38
N SER A 48 -19.57 2.07 -38.14
CA SER A 48 -20.26 1.39 -37.03
C SER A 48 -19.65 1.83 -35.68
N ALA A 49 -20.44 1.81 -34.61
CA ALA A 49 -19.96 2.19 -33.29
C ALA A 49 -19.08 1.09 -32.70
N ARG A 50 -17.75 1.29 -32.70
CA ARG A 50 -16.83 0.39 -32.00
C ARG A 50 -16.88 0.70 -30.51
N GLU A 51 -17.67 -0.11 -29.79
CA GLU A 51 -17.59 -0.20 -28.34
C GLU A 51 -16.31 -0.95 -27.94
N VAL A 52 -15.38 -0.23 -27.31
CA VAL A 52 -14.13 -0.80 -26.78
C VAL A 52 -14.33 -1.06 -25.30
N ALA A 53 -14.21 -2.33 -24.90
CA ALA A 53 -14.13 -2.69 -23.48
C ALA A 53 -12.70 -2.44 -22.99
N ILE A 54 -12.56 -1.60 -21.94
CA ILE A 54 -11.32 -1.37 -21.20
C ILE A 54 -11.50 -1.96 -19.80
N THR A 55 -10.58 -2.82 -19.36
CA THR A 55 -10.61 -3.39 -18.01
C THR A 55 -9.42 -2.91 -17.19
N ILE A 56 -9.72 -2.23 -16.09
CA ILE A 56 -8.74 -1.82 -15.08
C ILE A 56 -8.81 -2.84 -13.94
N LEU A 57 -7.71 -3.57 -13.75
CA LEU A 57 -7.48 -4.46 -12.62
C LEU A 57 -6.69 -3.71 -11.55
N HIS A 58 -7.03 -3.92 -10.28
CA HIS A 58 -6.22 -3.36 -9.21
C HIS A 58 -6.17 -4.19 -7.94
N THR A 59 -5.06 -3.98 -7.23
CA THR A 59 -4.79 -4.42 -5.86
C THR A 59 -4.33 -3.22 -5.05
N THR A 60 -4.26 -3.41 -3.74
CA THR A 60 -3.77 -2.43 -2.77
C THR A 60 -3.42 -3.17 -1.48
N ASP A 61 -2.56 -2.56 -0.66
CA ASP A 61 -2.29 -2.97 0.71
C ASP A 61 -1.92 -4.46 0.81
N VAL A 62 -1.11 -4.92 -0.15
CA VAL A 62 -0.75 -6.33 -0.34
C VAL A 62 0.16 -6.82 0.79
N HIS A 63 0.90 -5.94 1.46
CA HIS A 63 1.68 -6.22 2.67
C HIS A 63 2.56 -7.47 2.58
N GLY A 64 3.35 -7.55 1.51
CA GLY A 64 4.25 -8.66 1.22
C GLY A 64 3.58 -10.02 0.96
N ARG A 65 2.24 -10.11 0.91
CA ARG A 65 1.50 -11.38 0.87
C ARG A 65 1.54 -12.02 -0.51
N VAL A 66 2.58 -12.83 -0.73
CA VAL A 66 2.65 -13.70 -1.89
C VAL A 66 1.98 -15.04 -1.61
N ALA A 67 2.23 -15.61 -0.42
CA ALA A 67 1.53 -16.78 0.06
C ALA A 67 0.09 -16.45 0.52
N GLU A 68 -0.74 -17.48 0.65
CA GLU A 68 -2.09 -17.36 1.19
C GLU A 68 -2.07 -16.98 2.68
N VAL A 69 -2.92 -16.03 3.05
CA VAL A 69 -3.15 -15.58 4.42
C VAL A 69 -4.31 -16.33 5.06
N ARG A 70 -4.33 -16.37 6.39
CA ARG A 70 -5.54 -16.73 7.13
C ARG A 70 -6.35 -15.46 7.38
N SER A 71 -7.58 -15.40 6.84
CA SER A 71 -8.50 -14.30 7.11
C SER A 71 -8.94 -14.36 8.58
N GLU A 72 -8.73 -13.28 9.34
CA GLU A 72 -9.14 -13.21 10.75
C GLU A 72 -10.67 -13.16 10.89
N ARG A 73 -11.36 -12.53 9.91
CA ARG A 73 -12.83 -12.40 9.86
C ARG A 73 -13.53 -13.70 9.47
N GLU A 74 -12.91 -14.50 8.58
CA GLU A 74 -13.54 -15.70 7.99
C GLU A 74 -12.92 -17.01 8.48
N LEU A 75 -11.80 -16.93 9.21
CA LEU A 75 -10.99 -18.03 9.77
C LEU A 75 -10.42 -19.06 8.75
N LYS A 76 -10.70 -18.86 7.46
CA LYS A 76 -10.24 -19.65 6.30
C LYS A 76 -8.91 -19.13 5.72
N LEU A 77 -8.29 -19.94 4.85
CA LEU A 77 -7.15 -19.54 4.03
C LEU A 77 -7.63 -18.91 2.70
N GLY A 78 -6.99 -17.82 2.31
CA GLY A 78 -7.29 -17.06 1.10
C GLY A 78 -6.22 -16.01 0.81
N GLY A 79 -6.49 -15.09 -0.10
CA GLY A 79 -5.59 -14.02 -0.53
C GLY A 79 -4.27 -14.53 -1.13
N GLY A 80 -3.29 -13.63 -1.12
CA GLY A 80 -1.95 -13.91 -1.63
C GLY A 80 -1.83 -13.78 -3.15
N LEU A 81 -0.74 -13.14 -3.61
CA LEU A 81 -0.49 -12.96 -5.04
C LEU A 81 -0.43 -14.28 -5.84
N LEU A 82 -0.09 -15.42 -5.21
CA LEU A 82 -0.17 -16.73 -5.85
C LEU A 82 -1.57 -17.10 -6.35
N ARG A 83 -2.65 -16.69 -5.67
CA ARG A 83 -4.03 -16.96 -6.11
C ARG A 83 -4.55 -15.81 -6.98
N CYS A 84 -4.19 -14.56 -6.67
CA CYS A 84 -4.50 -13.40 -7.48
C CYS A 84 -3.99 -13.54 -8.94
N ALA A 85 -2.76 -14.06 -9.12
CA ALA A 85 -2.16 -14.30 -10.44
C ALA A 85 -3.00 -15.20 -11.36
N THR A 86 -3.71 -16.19 -10.81
CA THR A 86 -4.64 -17.05 -11.56
C THR A 86 -5.77 -16.24 -12.17
N LEU A 87 -6.43 -15.39 -11.37
CA LEU A 87 -7.51 -14.52 -11.86
C LEU A 87 -7.02 -13.53 -12.91
N VAL A 88 -5.86 -12.89 -12.66
CA VAL A 88 -5.25 -11.94 -13.60
C VAL A 88 -4.90 -12.61 -14.94
N ARG A 89 -4.33 -13.82 -14.91
CA ARG A 89 -4.04 -14.60 -16.13
C ARG A 89 -5.33 -14.92 -16.88
N GLU A 90 -6.37 -15.40 -16.19
CA GLU A 90 -7.61 -15.76 -16.85
C GLU A 90 -8.38 -14.56 -17.42
N ILE A 91 -8.36 -13.40 -16.74
CA ILE A 91 -8.97 -12.17 -17.27
C ILE A 91 -8.23 -11.74 -18.53
N ARG A 92 -6.89 -11.71 -18.53
CA ARG A 92 -6.08 -11.38 -19.72
C ARG A 92 -6.17 -12.41 -20.85
N ALA A 93 -6.60 -13.64 -20.57
CA ALA A 93 -6.93 -14.63 -21.59
C ALA A 93 -8.34 -14.43 -22.20
N ARG A 94 -9.20 -13.65 -21.56
CA ARG A 94 -10.59 -13.37 -21.98
C ARG A 94 -10.80 -11.93 -22.48
N GLU A 95 -9.96 -10.98 -22.08
CA GLU A 95 -10.09 -9.55 -22.38
C GLU A 95 -8.76 -8.96 -22.89
N PRO A 96 -8.74 -8.32 -24.08
CA PRO A 96 -7.49 -7.84 -24.69
C PRO A 96 -6.96 -6.54 -24.07
N ASN A 97 -7.85 -5.64 -23.64
CA ASN A 97 -7.49 -4.27 -23.24
C ASN A 97 -7.43 -4.11 -21.73
N VAL A 98 -6.44 -4.77 -21.13
CA VAL A 98 -6.24 -4.75 -19.66
C VAL A 98 -5.18 -3.71 -19.27
N ILE A 99 -5.45 -3.01 -18.18
CA ILE A 99 -4.47 -2.23 -17.40
C ILE A 99 -4.47 -2.81 -15.98
N MET A 100 -3.31 -3.04 -15.38
CA MET A 100 -3.21 -3.49 -13.99
C MET A 100 -2.38 -2.52 -13.14
N VAL A 101 -2.94 -2.06 -12.01
CA VAL A 101 -2.33 -1.06 -11.13
C VAL A 101 -2.34 -1.55 -9.69
N ASP A 102 -1.24 -1.36 -8.95
CA ASP A 102 -1.26 -1.49 -7.49
C ASP A 102 -1.32 -0.10 -6.83
N CYS A 103 -2.12 0.04 -5.77
CA CYS A 103 -2.37 1.32 -5.10
C CYS A 103 -1.48 1.57 -3.86
N GLY A 104 -0.40 0.81 -3.69
CA GLY A 104 0.61 0.99 -2.63
C GLY A 104 0.45 0.05 -1.45
N ASP A 105 1.43 0.11 -0.54
CA ASP A 105 1.65 -0.83 0.57
C ASP A 105 1.79 -2.28 0.07
N LEU A 106 2.71 -2.46 -0.89
CA LEU A 106 3.28 -3.76 -1.25
C LEU A 106 4.23 -4.28 -0.17
N PHE A 107 4.87 -3.38 0.58
CA PHE A 107 5.85 -3.66 1.63
C PHE A 107 5.20 -3.93 3.01
N GLN A 108 6.05 -4.35 3.97
CA GLN A 108 5.73 -4.60 5.39
C GLN A 108 4.76 -5.77 5.64
N GLY A 109 4.93 -6.45 6.78
CA GLY A 109 3.94 -7.37 7.34
C GLY A 109 4.10 -8.85 6.97
N SER A 110 4.76 -9.20 5.85
CA SER A 110 5.08 -10.60 5.52
C SER A 110 6.53 -10.98 5.80
N THR A 111 6.71 -12.19 6.34
CA THR A 111 8.03 -12.72 6.68
C THR A 111 8.78 -13.14 5.41
N GLU A 112 8.07 -13.60 4.37
CA GLU A 112 8.66 -13.93 3.07
C GLU A 112 9.19 -12.68 2.34
N SER A 113 8.53 -11.52 2.51
CA SER A 113 9.01 -10.25 1.94
C SER A 113 10.18 -9.69 2.74
N PHE A 114 10.10 -9.69 4.08
CA PHE A 114 11.20 -9.27 4.95
C PHE A 114 12.49 -10.07 4.71
N LEU A 115 12.43 -11.41 4.78
CA LEU A 115 13.60 -12.29 4.61
C LEU A 115 14.25 -12.20 3.21
N THR A 116 13.50 -11.76 2.20
CA THR A 116 14.01 -11.58 0.83
C THR A 116 14.32 -10.12 0.50
N SER A 117 14.22 -9.19 1.45
CA SER A 117 14.34 -7.74 1.22
C SER A 117 13.46 -7.28 0.05
N ASN A 118 12.18 -7.68 0.10
CA ASN A 118 11.13 -7.46 -0.91
C ASN A 118 11.41 -8.05 -2.32
N ARG A 119 12.47 -8.85 -2.51
CA ARG A 119 12.76 -9.48 -3.82
C ARG A 119 11.75 -10.55 -4.23
N ILE A 120 11.03 -11.16 -3.26
CA ILE A 120 9.87 -12.00 -3.58
C ILE A 120 8.73 -11.18 -4.18
N MET A 121 8.53 -9.94 -3.71
CA MET A 121 7.51 -9.03 -4.23
C MET A 121 7.88 -8.51 -5.62
N VAL A 122 9.16 -8.16 -5.87
CA VAL A 122 9.68 -7.85 -7.23
C VAL A 122 9.27 -8.95 -8.21
N SER A 123 9.58 -10.21 -7.86
CA SER A 123 9.28 -11.38 -8.67
C SER A 123 7.78 -11.55 -8.93
N ALA A 124 6.95 -11.29 -7.92
CA ALA A 124 5.50 -11.37 -8.04
C ALA A 124 4.92 -10.24 -8.91
N VAL A 125 5.28 -8.97 -8.70
CA VAL A 125 4.74 -7.85 -9.51
C VAL A 125 5.17 -7.94 -10.98
N GLN A 126 6.36 -8.46 -11.26
CA GLN A 126 6.80 -8.75 -12.62
C GLN A 126 6.02 -9.90 -13.26
N TYR A 127 5.76 -10.99 -12.52
CA TYR A 127 4.95 -12.10 -13.01
C TYR A 127 3.50 -11.69 -13.30
N LEU A 128 2.88 -10.93 -12.38
CA LEU A 128 1.55 -10.36 -12.56
C LEU A 128 1.54 -9.22 -13.59
N ARG A 129 2.70 -8.76 -14.09
CA ARG A 129 2.86 -7.69 -15.09
C ARG A 129 1.99 -6.47 -14.77
N TYR A 130 2.23 -5.82 -13.65
CA TYR A 130 1.59 -4.51 -13.40
C TYR A 130 2.02 -3.52 -14.48
N ASP A 131 1.07 -2.73 -14.97
CA ASP A 131 1.32 -1.61 -15.88
C ASP A 131 1.84 -0.39 -15.12
N ALA A 132 1.49 -0.28 -13.83
CA ALA A 132 2.02 0.74 -12.93
C ALA A 132 1.89 0.35 -11.44
N LEU A 133 2.72 0.94 -10.58
CA LEU A 133 2.64 0.85 -9.12
C LEU A 133 2.49 2.27 -8.53
N VAL A 134 1.68 2.44 -7.48
CA VAL A 134 1.72 3.62 -6.61
C VAL A 134 2.62 3.32 -5.41
N THR A 135 3.26 4.35 -4.85
CA THR A 135 4.00 4.25 -3.58
C THR A 135 3.06 4.53 -2.41
N GLY A 136 2.94 3.59 -1.48
CA GLY A 136 2.22 3.76 -0.21
C GLY A 136 3.09 4.32 0.91
N ASN A 137 2.68 4.13 2.17
CA ASN A 137 3.50 4.53 3.33
C ASN A 137 4.52 3.47 3.74
N HIS A 138 4.16 2.18 3.71
CA HIS A 138 5.04 1.09 4.12
C HIS A 138 6.19 0.85 3.13
N GLU A 139 6.08 1.40 1.92
CA GLU A 139 7.21 1.54 1.00
C GLU A 139 8.40 2.34 1.60
N PHE A 140 8.15 3.23 2.57
CA PHE A 140 9.17 4.04 3.24
C PHE A 140 9.74 3.40 4.53
N ASP A 141 9.19 2.28 5.02
CA ASP A 141 9.60 1.68 6.31
C ASP A 141 11.09 1.30 6.32
N GLY A 142 11.57 0.67 5.25
CA GLY A 142 13.00 0.32 5.06
C GLY A 142 13.87 1.48 4.56
N GLY A 143 13.31 2.69 4.50
CA GLY A 143 13.96 3.90 3.98
C GLY A 143 14.04 3.98 2.46
N VAL A 144 14.15 5.22 1.96
CA VAL A 144 14.14 5.56 0.53
C VAL A 144 15.22 4.82 -0.28
N LYS A 145 16.37 4.51 0.32
CA LYS A 145 17.42 3.71 -0.34
C LYS A 145 16.93 2.30 -0.72
N ALA A 146 16.21 1.63 0.18
CA ALA A 146 15.64 0.31 -0.10
C ALA A 146 14.49 0.40 -1.13
N LEU A 147 13.68 1.46 -1.05
CA LEU A 147 12.60 1.74 -1.99
C LEU A 147 13.11 1.97 -3.42
N ARG A 148 14.17 2.78 -3.59
CA ARG A 148 14.84 2.99 -4.89
C ARG A 148 15.38 1.68 -5.45
N GLN A 149 16.10 0.90 -4.63
CA GLN A 149 16.61 -0.41 -5.01
C GLN A 149 15.50 -1.43 -5.39
N PHE A 150 14.31 -1.33 -4.79
CA PHE A 150 13.16 -2.14 -5.19
C PHE A 150 12.62 -1.73 -6.57
N TYR A 151 12.40 -0.44 -6.82
CA TYR A 151 11.87 0.02 -8.11
C TYR A 151 12.86 -0.18 -9.27
N GLU A 152 14.17 -0.03 -9.04
CA GLU A 152 15.24 -0.44 -9.97
C GLU A 152 15.15 -1.92 -10.37
N GLN A 153 14.84 -2.80 -9.42
CA GLN A 153 14.69 -4.24 -9.67
C GLN A 153 13.32 -4.59 -10.27
N ALA A 154 12.25 -3.86 -9.92
CA ALA A 154 10.89 -4.08 -10.41
C ALA A 154 10.74 -3.71 -11.89
N GLN A 155 11.36 -2.61 -12.34
CA GLN A 155 11.31 -2.12 -13.73
C GLN A 155 9.88 -1.86 -14.25
N ILE A 156 8.96 -1.55 -13.33
CA ILE A 156 7.56 -1.17 -13.62
C ILE A 156 7.40 0.34 -13.33
N PRO A 157 6.66 1.10 -14.15
CA PRO A 157 6.46 2.53 -13.91
C PRO A 157 5.83 2.83 -12.55
N VAL A 158 6.33 3.87 -11.88
CA VAL A 158 5.86 4.29 -10.55
C VAL A 158 5.07 5.58 -10.69
N LEU A 159 3.82 5.61 -10.23
CA LEU A 159 2.95 6.77 -10.32
C LEU A 159 3.04 7.57 -9.03
N ALA A 160 3.82 8.64 -9.08
CA ALA A 160 4.35 9.33 -7.90
C ALA A 160 4.23 10.86 -8.05
N ALA A 161 3.03 11.35 -8.39
CA ALA A 161 2.83 12.75 -8.77
C ALA A 161 3.17 13.76 -7.66
N ASN A 162 3.10 13.32 -6.39
CA ASN A 162 3.44 14.11 -5.21
C ASN A 162 4.74 13.73 -4.49
N ILE A 163 5.56 12.81 -5.03
CA ILE A 163 6.87 12.48 -4.45
C ILE A 163 7.95 13.30 -5.17
N ARG A 164 8.80 14.04 -4.43
CA ARG A 164 9.80 14.96 -5.00
C ARG A 164 11.14 14.91 -4.26
N SER A 165 12.21 15.18 -4.99
CA SER A 165 13.59 15.33 -4.49
C SER A 165 14.28 16.48 -5.24
N ALA A 166 15.44 16.91 -4.76
CA ALA A 166 16.36 17.77 -5.51
C ALA A 166 16.97 17.07 -6.75
N ALA A 167 16.95 15.73 -6.80
CA ALA A 167 17.29 14.92 -7.96
C ALA A 167 16.00 14.35 -8.59
N GLU A 168 15.80 14.56 -9.89
CA GLU A 168 14.64 14.03 -10.63
C GLU A 168 15.09 12.99 -11.68
N PRO A 169 14.38 11.86 -11.82
CA PRO A 169 13.17 11.47 -11.10
C PRO A 169 13.47 11.07 -9.64
N ALA A 170 12.65 11.56 -8.69
CA ALA A 170 12.85 11.31 -7.25
C ALA A 170 12.95 9.83 -6.86
N LEU A 171 12.26 8.96 -7.60
CA LEU A 171 12.33 7.50 -7.52
C LEU A 171 12.55 6.89 -8.93
N PRO A 172 13.28 5.77 -9.05
CA PRO A 172 13.43 5.03 -10.30
C PRO A 172 12.09 4.70 -10.95
N GLY A 173 11.93 5.03 -12.23
CA GLY A 173 10.68 4.82 -12.97
C GLY A 173 9.53 5.75 -12.60
N ALA A 174 9.73 6.79 -11.79
CA ALA A 174 8.68 7.70 -11.38
C ALA A 174 8.16 8.59 -12.53
N GLN A 175 6.85 8.74 -12.59
CA GLN A 175 6.14 9.65 -13.48
C GLN A 175 4.89 10.24 -12.80
N ASP A 176 4.45 11.42 -13.25
CA ASP A 176 3.21 12.05 -12.74
C ASP A 176 1.96 11.21 -13.08
N PHE A 177 1.94 10.57 -14.26
CA PHE A 177 0.84 9.73 -14.72
C PHE A 177 1.29 8.75 -15.81
N LEU A 178 0.65 7.59 -15.89
CA LEU A 178 0.70 6.70 -17.05
C LEU A 178 -0.28 7.19 -18.12
N LEU A 179 0.09 7.11 -19.39
CA LEU A 179 -0.83 7.20 -20.53
C LEU A 179 -0.70 5.93 -21.37
N LYS A 180 -1.80 5.19 -21.56
CA LYS A 180 -1.83 3.96 -22.35
C LYS A 180 -2.96 4.02 -23.37
N GLU A 181 -2.67 3.71 -24.63
CA GLU A 181 -3.68 3.62 -25.69
C GLU A 181 -4.04 2.17 -25.97
N LEU A 182 -5.34 1.85 -25.99
CA LEU A 182 -5.88 0.53 -26.23
C LEU A 182 -7.03 0.65 -27.25
N GLU A 183 -6.88 0.05 -28.43
CA GLU A 183 -7.82 0.17 -29.57
C GLU A 183 -8.22 1.61 -29.95
N GLY A 184 -7.34 2.60 -29.73
CA GLY A 184 -7.60 4.02 -30.00
C GLY A 184 -8.30 4.80 -28.86
N VAL A 185 -8.53 4.15 -27.72
CA VAL A 185 -8.99 4.77 -26.47
C VAL A 185 -7.79 5.03 -25.57
N ARG A 186 -7.56 6.28 -25.17
CA ARG A 186 -6.42 6.66 -24.32
C ARG A 186 -6.82 6.76 -22.85
N VAL A 187 -6.25 5.91 -22.01
CA VAL A 187 -6.46 5.94 -20.56
C VAL A 187 -5.29 6.66 -19.90
N ALA A 188 -5.57 7.66 -19.07
CA ALA A 188 -4.59 8.25 -18.16
C ALA A 188 -4.81 7.73 -16.73
N VAL A 189 -3.72 7.33 -16.06
CA VAL A 189 -3.73 6.95 -14.63
C VAL A 189 -2.76 7.85 -13.88
N VAL A 190 -3.29 8.74 -13.03
CA VAL A 190 -2.51 9.61 -12.13
C VAL A 190 -2.22 8.86 -10.83
N GLY A 191 -1.05 9.04 -10.23
CA GLY A 191 -0.69 8.40 -8.95
C GLY A 191 -0.48 9.37 -7.80
N LEU A 192 -1.01 9.06 -6.63
CA LEU A 192 -0.80 9.84 -5.40
C LEU A 192 -0.50 8.97 -4.18
N THR A 193 0.49 9.39 -3.39
CA THR A 193 0.76 8.87 -2.04
C THR A 193 0.00 9.72 -1.00
N THR A 194 -0.31 9.16 0.18
CA THR A 194 -0.81 9.95 1.32
C THR A 194 0.18 11.06 1.72
N PRO A 195 -0.26 12.31 1.98
CA PRO A 195 0.65 13.41 2.29
C PRO A 195 1.28 13.32 3.70
N ILE A 196 0.85 12.38 4.55
CA ILE A 196 1.32 12.28 5.94
C ILE A 196 2.58 11.42 6.15
N ILE A 197 3.32 11.05 5.09
CA ILE A 197 4.60 10.32 5.23
C ILE A 197 5.54 10.98 6.27
N PRO A 198 5.69 12.32 6.35
CA PRO A 198 6.52 12.95 7.38
C PRO A 198 6.01 12.77 8.83
N LEU A 199 4.77 12.30 9.04
CA LEU A 199 4.17 11.98 10.35
C LEU A 199 4.17 10.46 10.67
N LEU A 200 4.62 9.63 9.72
CA LEU A 200 4.68 8.16 9.82
C LEU A 200 6.13 7.67 9.88
N SER A 201 7.02 8.29 9.12
CA SER A 201 8.43 7.92 8.98
C SER A 201 9.36 8.98 9.56
N ARG A 202 10.51 8.57 10.10
CA ARG A 202 11.54 9.49 10.63
C ARG A 202 12.36 10.13 9.49
N PRO A 203 12.86 11.37 9.63
CA PRO A 203 13.62 12.04 8.57
C PRO A 203 14.81 11.24 7.99
N PRO A 204 15.63 10.52 8.80
CA PRO A 204 16.72 9.69 8.26
C PRO A 204 16.28 8.52 7.36
N LEU A 205 15.00 8.12 7.38
CA LEU A 205 14.45 7.14 6.43
C LEU A 205 14.00 7.79 5.12
N LEU A 206 13.70 9.09 5.13
CA LEU A 206 13.18 9.84 3.97
C LEU A 206 14.30 10.46 3.11
N ASP A 207 15.52 10.56 3.63
CA ASP A 207 16.71 10.99 2.89
C ASP A 207 16.50 12.38 2.23
N ASP A 208 16.52 12.45 0.91
CA ASP A 208 16.30 13.63 0.07
C ASP A 208 14.84 13.76 -0.44
N VAL A 209 13.96 12.83 -0.09
CA VAL A 209 12.59 12.74 -0.61
C VAL A 209 11.57 13.44 0.30
N THR A 210 10.66 14.15 -0.36
CA THR A 210 9.50 14.81 0.25
C THR A 210 8.21 14.31 -0.42
N VAL A 211 7.11 14.33 0.33
CA VAL A 211 5.77 14.04 -0.20
C VAL A 211 4.91 15.29 -0.04
N GLU A 212 4.39 15.78 -1.16
CA GLU A 212 3.62 17.02 -1.26
C GLU A 212 2.12 16.81 -1.02
N ASP A 213 1.45 17.90 -0.65
CA ASP A 213 -0.01 18.06 -0.59
C ASP A 213 -0.67 17.61 -1.91
N SER A 214 -1.57 16.63 -1.80
CA SER A 214 -2.19 15.95 -2.93
C SER A 214 -3.00 16.89 -3.83
N ARG A 215 -3.67 17.91 -3.27
CA ARG A 215 -4.50 18.85 -4.04
C ARG A 215 -3.64 19.90 -4.75
N LYS A 216 -2.60 20.43 -4.10
CA LYS A 216 -1.60 21.32 -4.74
C LYS A 216 -0.93 20.61 -5.93
N VAL A 217 -0.59 19.34 -5.75
CA VAL A 217 -0.01 18.49 -6.80
C VAL A 217 -0.99 18.28 -7.95
N LEU A 218 -2.23 17.88 -7.69
CA LEU A 218 -3.22 17.68 -8.76
C LEU A 218 -3.48 18.98 -9.55
N HIS A 219 -3.53 20.15 -8.90
CA HIS A 219 -3.63 21.43 -9.62
C HIS A 219 -2.42 21.69 -10.54
N ARG A 220 -1.22 21.23 -10.20
CA ARG A 220 0.01 21.30 -11.02
C ARG A 220 0.06 20.25 -12.13
N VAL A 221 -0.46 19.06 -11.90
CA VAL A 221 -0.33 17.89 -12.79
C VAL A 221 -1.48 17.76 -13.77
N MET A 222 -2.72 18.01 -13.35
CA MET A 222 -3.91 17.87 -14.20
C MET A 222 -3.88 18.71 -15.49
N PRO A 223 -3.27 19.91 -15.57
CA PRO A 223 -3.06 20.59 -16.85
C PRO A 223 -2.24 19.77 -17.86
N LYS A 224 -1.20 19.04 -17.43
CA LYS A 224 -0.42 18.13 -18.29
C LYS A 224 -1.28 16.96 -18.76
N VAL A 225 -2.03 16.36 -17.83
CA VAL A 225 -2.92 15.22 -18.10
C VAL A 225 -3.98 15.60 -19.14
N ARG A 226 -4.68 16.73 -18.94
CA ARG A 226 -5.66 17.24 -19.92
C ARG A 226 -5.03 17.58 -21.28
N ALA A 227 -3.78 18.05 -21.31
CA ALA A 227 -3.05 18.30 -22.57
C ALA A 227 -2.73 17.01 -23.36
N ALA A 228 -2.53 15.88 -22.67
CA ALA A 228 -2.46 14.56 -23.32
C ALA A 228 -3.81 14.07 -23.90
N LYS A 229 -4.91 14.74 -23.53
CA LYS A 229 -6.30 14.48 -24.00
C LYS A 229 -6.75 13.03 -23.77
N PRO A 230 -6.67 12.45 -22.55
CA PRO A 230 -7.22 11.13 -22.28
C PRO A 230 -8.73 11.08 -22.56
N ASP A 231 -9.19 9.87 -22.86
CA ASP A 231 -10.57 9.49 -23.12
C ASP A 231 -11.22 8.84 -21.88
N ILE A 232 -10.40 8.24 -21.01
CA ILE A 232 -10.77 7.76 -19.68
C ILE A 232 -9.72 8.27 -18.70
N LEU A 233 -10.15 8.85 -17.58
CA LEU A 233 -9.24 9.43 -16.58
C LEU A 233 -9.39 8.73 -15.22
N VAL A 234 -8.28 8.17 -14.73
CA VAL A 234 -8.22 7.37 -13.49
C VAL A 234 -7.26 8.02 -12.50
N LEU A 235 -7.63 8.01 -11.22
CA LEU A 235 -6.72 8.25 -10.11
C LEU A 235 -6.42 6.93 -9.41
N ALA A 236 -5.15 6.59 -9.22
CA ALA A 236 -4.72 5.57 -8.29
C ALA A 236 -4.10 6.28 -7.08
N ALA A 237 -4.72 6.15 -5.91
CA ALA A 237 -4.29 6.84 -4.71
C ALA A 237 -4.02 5.84 -3.59
N HIS A 238 -2.86 5.95 -2.95
CA HIS A 238 -2.63 5.38 -1.63
C HIS A 238 -3.28 6.28 -0.56
N GLN A 239 -4.60 6.35 -0.65
CA GLN A 239 -5.55 7.02 0.24
C GLN A 239 -6.88 6.28 0.06
N GLY A 240 -7.66 6.16 1.12
CA GLY A 240 -8.94 5.46 1.07
C GLY A 240 -10.11 6.31 1.48
N LEU A 241 -11.32 5.84 1.15
CA LEU A 241 -12.54 6.50 1.57
C LEU A 241 -12.70 6.40 3.10
N ARG A 242 -13.31 7.43 3.69
CA ARG A 242 -13.64 7.51 5.12
C ARG A 242 -15.09 7.91 5.29
N GLU A 243 -15.90 7.05 5.90
CA GLU A 243 -17.34 7.28 6.10
C GLU A 243 -17.61 8.64 6.77
N TRP A 244 -16.93 8.91 7.88
CA TRP A 244 -17.10 10.09 8.75
C TRP A 244 -16.69 11.43 8.11
N GLY A 245 -15.90 11.39 7.04
CA GLY A 245 -15.27 12.58 6.43
C GLY A 245 -13.78 12.33 6.16
N ASP A 246 -13.18 13.17 5.33
CA ASP A 246 -11.75 13.10 5.04
C ASP A 246 -10.90 13.36 6.30
N ASP A 247 -9.75 12.70 6.39
CA ASP A 247 -8.75 12.92 7.44
C ASP A 247 -7.43 13.42 6.83
N SER A 248 -6.42 13.74 7.64
CA SER A 248 -5.14 14.27 7.15
C SER A 248 -4.40 13.35 6.18
N ALA A 249 -4.66 12.04 6.24
CA ALA A 249 -4.07 11.04 5.37
C ALA A 249 -4.96 10.68 4.16
N ASN A 250 -6.25 11.01 4.20
CA ASN A 250 -7.28 10.51 3.30
C ASN A 250 -8.19 11.66 2.81
N GLU A 251 -7.85 12.26 1.67
CA GLU A 251 -8.55 13.42 1.09
C GLU A 251 -9.54 13.05 -0.04
N ILE A 252 -9.97 11.79 -0.12
CA ILE A 252 -10.73 11.24 -1.28
C ILE A 252 -12.00 12.04 -1.60
N LYS A 253 -12.80 12.46 -0.61
CA LYS A 253 -14.04 13.22 -0.87
C LYS A 253 -13.74 14.63 -1.37
N THR A 254 -12.67 15.25 -0.90
CA THR A 254 -12.25 16.60 -1.31
C THR A 254 -11.58 16.58 -2.68
N ILE A 255 -10.76 15.56 -2.98
CA ILE A 255 -10.14 15.35 -4.29
C ILE A 255 -11.23 15.12 -5.35
N ALA A 256 -12.18 14.19 -5.13
CA ALA A 256 -13.26 13.91 -6.08
C ALA A 256 -14.16 15.12 -6.35
N ARG A 257 -14.31 16.03 -5.37
CA ARG A 257 -15.05 17.29 -5.53
C ARG A 257 -14.25 18.36 -6.29
N ALA A 258 -12.94 18.43 -6.09
CA ALA A 258 -12.06 19.42 -6.72
C ALA A 258 -11.69 19.04 -8.17
N PHE A 259 -11.70 17.74 -8.50
CA PHE A 259 -11.35 17.19 -9.80
C PHE A 259 -12.44 16.23 -10.32
N PRO A 260 -13.66 16.72 -10.60
CA PRO A 260 -14.79 15.89 -11.02
C PRO A 260 -14.64 15.31 -12.44
N GLU A 261 -13.53 15.58 -13.14
CA GLU A 261 -13.22 14.95 -14.43
C GLU A 261 -12.69 13.51 -14.32
N PHE A 262 -12.34 13.02 -13.13
CA PHE A 262 -11.97 11.61 -12.94
C PHE A 262 -13.20 10.70 -13.18
N ASP A 263 -13.04 9.66 -14.00
CA ASP A 263 -14.05 8.60 -14.18
C ASP A 263 -14.07 7.61 -13.02
N LEU A 264 -12.89 7.38 -12.43
CA LEU A 264 -12.62 6.31 -11.48
C LEU A 264 -11.48 6.71 -10.53
N ILE A 265 -11.68 6.44 -9.24
CA ILE A 265 -10.64 6.46 -8.21
C ILE A 265 -10.45 5.03 -7.70
N LEU A 266 -9.21 4.57 -7.74
CA LEU A 266 -8.73 3.35 -7.08
C LEU A 266 -8.08 3.78 -5.77
N GLY A 267 -8.62 3.32 -4.63
CA GLY A 267 -8.10 3.66 -3.31
C GLY A 267 -7.18 2.59 -2.71
N GLY A 268 -6.61 2.93 -1.55
CA GLY A 268 -5.77 2.08 -0.70
C GLY A 268 -5.74 2.57 0.74
N HIS A 269 -4.72 2.23 1.53
CA HIS A 269 -4.39 2.75 2.87
C HIS A 269 -5.38 2.40 4.01
N THR A 270 -6.69 2.45 3.77
CA THR A 270 -7.73 2.21 4.78
C THR A 270 -8.10 0.72 4.93
N HIS A 271 -7.53 -0.16 4.12
CA HIS A 271 -7.78 -1.61 4.08
C HIS A 271 -9.23 -2.03 3.78
N GLN A 272 -10.08 -1.13 3.28
CA GLN A 272 -11.50 -1.38 3.07
C GLN A 272 -11.74 -2.12 1.74
N ALA A 273 -12.57 -3.16 1.79
CA ALA A 273 -13.09 -3.82 0.59
C ALA A 273 -14.34 -3.06 0.13
N VAL A 274 -14.15 -2.01 -0.68
CA VAL A 274 -15.22 -1.18 -1.24
C VAL A 274 -15.43 -1.58 -2.68
N GLU A 275 -16.51 -2.30 -2.97
CA GLU A 275 -16.76 -2.77 -4.34
C GLU A 275 -16.99 -1.62 -5.31
N TRP A 276 -18.00 -0.79 -5.04
CA TRP A 276 -18.26 0.42 -5.81
C TRP A 276 -19.03 1.44 -4.99
N GLU A 277 -18.58 2.69 -5.03
CA GLU A 277 -19.31 3.86 -4.56
C GLU A 277 -19.27 5.01 -5.58
N THR A 278 -20.12 6.02 -5.40
CA THR A 278 -20.07 7.28 -6.15
C THR A 278 -19.74 8.43 -5.20
N VAL A 279 -18.52 8.95 -5.28
CA VAL A 279 -17.99 9.99 -4.38
C VAL A 279 -17.98 11.33 -5.12
N ASN A 280 -18.88 12.24 -4.73
CA ASN A 280 -19.13 13.54 -5.42
C ASN A 280 -19.36 13.44 -6.95
N GLY A 281 -19.79 12.28 -7.46
CA GLY A 281 -20.02 12.02 -8.90
C GLY A 281 -18.96 11.14 -9.59
N VAL A 282 -17.80 10.95 -8.96
CA VAL A 282 -16.72 10.06 -9.45
C VAL A 282 -16.93 8.64 -8.92
N SER A 283 -16.67 7.60 -9.73
CA SER A 283 -16.69 6.21 -9.23
C SER A 283 -15.52 5.95 -8.29
N TYR A 284 -15.72 5.23 -7.19
CA TYR A 284 -14.68 4.81 -6.25
C TYR A 284 -14.69 3.29 -6.05
N THR A 285 -13.53 2.67 -5.85
CA THR A 285 -13.38 1.25 -5.49
C THR A 285 -12.04 1.00 -4.76
N GLN A 286 -11.98 -0.03 -3.91
CA GLN A 286 -10.79 -0.40 -3.13
C GLN A 286 -10.75 -1.91 -2.87
N ALA A 287 -9.61 -2.54 -3.15
CA ALA A 287 -9.46 -4.01 -3.16
C ALA A 287 -9.15 -4.64 -1.77
N GLY A 288 -9.56 -4.00 -0.67
CA GLY A 288 -9.32 -4.51 0.69
C GLY A 288 -7.85 -4.44 1.07
N LYS A 289 -7.23 -5.61 1.30
CA LYS A 289 -5.81 -5.78 1.60
C LYS A 289 -5.35 -7.23 1.39
N TYR A 290 -4.05 -7.50 1.52
CA TYR A 290 -3.43 -8.85 1.48
C TYR A 290 -3.70 -9.63 0.18
N ALA A 291 -4.07 -8.93 -0.90
CA ALA A 291 -4.63 -9.50 -2.12
C ALA A 291 -5.81 -10.47 -1.87
N LEU A 292 -6.62 -10.25 -0.83
CA LEU A 292 -7.88 -10.98 -0.56
C LEU A 292 -8.95 -10.74 -1.62
N TRP A 293 -8.84 -9.63 -2.35
CA TRP A 293 -9.70 -9.27 -3.47
C TRP A 293 -8.83 -8.85 -4.66
N LEU A 294 -9.33 -9.10 -5.87
CA LEU A 294 -8.89 -8.44 -7.09
C LEU A 294 -10.01 -7.51 -7.55
N GLY A 295 -9.76 -6.20 -7.53
CA GLY A 295 -10.72 -5.24 -8.03
C GLY A 295 -10.73 -5.21 -9.56
N VAL A 296 -11.92 -5.19 -10.16
CA VAL A 296 -12.12 -5.26 -11.61
C VAL A 296 -13.12 -4.19 -12.04
N ALA A 297 -12.60 -3.10 -12.62
CA ALA A 297 -13.39 -2.01 -13.19
C ALA A 297 -13.39 -2.11 -14.73
N ARG A 298 -14.49 -2.65 -15.28
CA ARG A 298 -14.71 -2.83 -16.71
C ARG A 298 -15.58 -1.71 -17.26
N LEU A 299 -15.01 -0.93 -18.18
CA LEU A 299 -15.58 0.27 -18.76
C LEU A 299 -15.85 0.03 -20.25
N ILE A 300 -17.09 0.24 -20.70
CA ILE A 300 -17.43 0.22 -22.13
C ILE A 300 -17.32 1.65 -22.66
N PHE A 301 -16.35 1.90 -23.53
CA PHE A 301 -16.15 3.19 -24.18
C PHE A 301 -16.70 3.17 -25.61
N ASP A 302 -17.59 4.12 -25.91
CA ASP A 302 -18.06 4.36 -27.27
C ASP A 302 -17.12 5.33 -27.98
N THR A 303 -16.42 4.82 -28.99
CA THR A 303 -15.45 5.59 -29.80
C THR A 303 -16.07 6.69 -30.66
N GLN A 304 -17.38 6.66 -30.93
CA GLN A 304 -18.08 7.69 -31.70
C GLN A 304 -18.49 8.88 -30.84
N THR A 305 -19.17 8.64 -29.71
CA THR A 305 -19.53 9.72 -28.77
C THR A 305 -18.38 10.16 -27.88
N ARG A 306 -17.27 9.40 -27.86
CA ARG A 306 -16.11 9.53 -26.96
C ARG A 306 -16.52 9.60 -25.49
N ARG A 307 -17.34 8.64 -25.06
CA ARG A 307 -17.88 8.55 -23.69
C ARG A 307 -17.89 7.12 -23.19
N ILE A 308 -17.77 6.97 -21.88
CA ILE A 308 -18.08 5.71 -21.21
C ILE A 308 -19.60 5.50 -21.24
N LYS A 309 -20.03 4.48 -21.98
CA LYS A 309 -21.43 4.07 -22.16
C LYS A 309 -21.96 3.27 -20.96
N SER A 310 -21.10 2.46 -20.35
CA SER A 310 -21.42 1.73 -19.11
C SER A 310 -20.17 1.38 -18.30
N ARG A 311 -20.35 1.20 -16.99
CA ARG A 311 -19.33 0.78 -16.03
C ARG A 311 -19.83 -0.46 -15.30
N LYS A 312 -19.01 -1.51 -15.18
CA LYS A 312 -19.20 -2.60 -14.21
C LYS A 312 -17.96 -2.68 -13.36
N ILE A 313 -18.11 -2.42 -12.06
CA ILE A 313 -17.03 -2.46 -11.08
C ILE A 313 -17.41 -3.55 -10.06
N GLN A 314 -16.48 -4.45 -9.75
CA GLN A 314 -16.71 -5.62 -8.89
C GLN A 314 -15.41 -6.01 -8.16
N LEU A 315 -15.51 -6.60 -6.96
CA LEU A 315 -14.38 -7.29 -6.32
C LEU A 315 -14.50 -8.79 -6.53
N LEU A 316 -13.48 -9.40 -7.13
CA LEU A 316 -13.38 -10.86 -7.21
C LEU A 316 -12.72 -11.39 -5.94
N PRO A 317 -13.36 -12.28 -5.16
CA PRO A 317 -12.73 -12.88 -4.00
C PRO A 317 -11.56 -13.77 -4.42
N VAL A 318 -10.41 -13.54 -3.80
CA VAL A 318 -9.23 -14.39 -3.92
C VAL A 318 -9.27 -15.33 -2.71
N ASP A 319 -10.00 -16.44 -2.82
CA ASP A 319 -10.24 -17.34 -1.68
C ASP A 319 -9.69 -18.76 -1.92
N SER A 320 -10.03 -19.68 -1.03
CA SER A 320 -9.62 -21.09 -1.13
C SER A 320 -10.01 -21.79 -2.45
N THR A 321 -11.03 -21.32 -3.16
CA THR A 321 -11.52 -21.91 -4.43
C THR A 321 -10.65 -21.51 -5.63
N VAL A 322 -10.00 -20.34 -5.58
CA VAL A 322 -9.11 -19.86 -6.64
C VAL A 322 -7.79 -20.63 -6.57
N ALA A 323 -7.50 -21.46 -7.58
CA ALA A 323 -6.26 -22.23 -7.64
C ALA A 323 -5.01 -21.32 -7.57
N ARG A 324 -3.92 -21.80 -6.96
CA ARG A 324 -2.63 -21.09 -7.00
C ARG A 324 -2.01 -21.21 -8.39
N GLU A 325 -1.44 -20.12 -8.90
CA GLU A 325 -0.75 -20.10 -10.19
C GLU A 325 0.55 -20.92 -10.11
N ARG A 326 0.62 -22.02 -10.87
CA ARG A 326 1.68 -23.02 -10.75
C ARG A 326 3.05 -22.45 -11.09
N ALA A 327 3.17 -21.68 -12.18
CA ALA A 327 4.48 -21.19 -12.61
C ALA A 327 5.07 -20.16 -11.62
N LEU A 328 4.23 -19.31 -11.01
CA LEU A 328 4.67 -18.41 -9.94
C LEU A 328 4.99 -19.16 -8.64
N ALA A 329 4.21 -20.19 -8.29
CA ALA A 329 4.51 -21.05 -7.14
C ALA A 329 5.85 -21.79 -7.29
N GLU A 330 6.18 -22.25 -8.49
CA GLU A 330 7.46 -22.89 -8.81
C GLU A 330 8.63 -21.89 -8.77
N GLN A 331 8.46 -20.70 -9.36
CA GLN A 331 9.44 -19.61 -9.31
C GLN A 331 9.81 -19.20 -7.87
N LEU A 332 8.84 -19.26 -6.94
CA LEU A 332 8.99 -18.78 -5.56
C LEU A 332 9.11 -19.90 -4.52
N ALA A 333 9.20 -21.16 -4.94
CA ALA A 333 9.21 -22.31 -4.05
C ALA A 333 10.34 -22.25 -3.00
N LYS A 334 11.54 -21.81 -3.41
CA LYS A 334 12.71 -21.69 -2.51
C LYS A 334 12.49 -20.68 -1.37
N PRO A 335 12.27 -19.37 -1.59
CA PRO A 335 12.12 -18.41 -0.50
C PRO A 335 10.91 -18.69 0.39
N LEU A 336 9.83 -19.27 -0.15
CA LEU A 336 8.67 -19.70 0.64
C LEU A 336 9.01 -20.87 1.59
N GLN A 337 9.82 -21.84 1.14
CA GLN A 337 10.29 -22.95 1.97
C GLN A 337 11.30 -22.51 3.03
N GLU A 338 12.22 -21.60 2.68
CA GLU A 338 13.16 -20.98 3.63
C GLU A 338 12.41 -20.17 4.71
N THR A 339 11.38 -19.40 4.30
CA THR A 339 10.50 -18.67 5.22
C THR A 339 9.78 -19.60 6.18
N LYS A 340 9.25 -20.74 5.70
CA LYS A 340 8.62 -21.75 6.56
C LYS A 340 9.60 -22.30 7.61
N GLN A 341 10.82 -22.64 7.20
CA GLN A 341 11.85 -23.16 8.10
C GLN A 341 12.24 -22.15 9.19
N TYR A 342 12.38 -20.87 8.82
CA TYR A 342 12.61 -19.78 9.77
C TYR A 342 11.45 -19.59 10.75
N LEU A 343 10.20 -19.59 10.26
CA LEU A 343 8.99 -19.45 11.08
C LEU A 343 8.77 -20.60 12.09
N ASP A 344 9.33 -21.78 11.83
CA ASP A 344 9.22 -22.96 12.70
C ASP A 344 10.32 -23.08 13.78
N GLN A 345 11.32 -22.17 13.77
CA GLN A 345 12.38 -22.09 14.79
C GLN A 345 11.81 -21.79 16.19
N GLU A 346 12.35 -22.44 17.22
CA GLU A 346 11.99 -22.23 18.63
C GLU A 346 12.88 -21.16 19.27
N LEU A 347 12.24 -20.15 19.87
CA LEU A 347 12.91 -18.99 20.47
C LEU A 347 12.95 -19.04 21.99
N GLY A 348 12.10 -19.84 22.63
CA GLY A 348 12.05 -20.02 24.08
C GLY A 348 10.76 -20.72 24.49
N ALA A 349 10.39 -20.61 25.76
CA ALA A 349 9.11 -21.10 26.27
C ALA A 349 8.63 -20.22 27.44
N THR A 350 7.31 -20.08 27.60
CA THR A 350 6.67 -19.41 28.75
C THR A 350 5.74 -20.38 29.49
N THR A 351 5.65 -20.26 30.81
CA THR A 351 4.75 -21.09 31.64
C THR A 351 3.30 -20.57 31.66
N THR A 352 3.08 -19.31 31.28
CA THR A 352 1.77 -18.63 31.29
C THR A 352 1.45 -18.03 29.92
N GLU A 353 0.16 -17.82 29.63
CA GLU A 353 -0.25 -17.06 28.44
C GLU A 353 -0.02 -15.55 28.68
N LEU A 354 0.65 -14.89 27.73
CA LEU A 354 0.90 -13.46 27.77
C LEU A 354 -0.09 -12.75 26.82
N THR A 355 -0.97 -11.92 27.38
CA THR A 355 -2.03 -11.21 26.65
C THR A 355 -1.64 -9.79 26.22
N PRO A 356 -2.20 -9.28 25.11
CA PRO A 356 -2.05 -7.88 24.71
C PRO A 356 -2.94 -6.92 25.51
N THR A 357 -4.07 -7.39 26.02
CA THR A 357 -5.03 -6.59 26.81
C THR A 357 -4.83 -6.74 28.32
N SER A 358 -5.34 -5.76 29.07
CA SER A 358 -5.29 -5.68 30.54
C SER A 358 -6.40 -4.77 31.08
N PRO A 359 -6.92 -4.98 32.31
CA PRO A 359 -7.82 -4.03 32.98
C PRO A 359 -7.19 -2.67 33.26
N HIS A 360 -5.86 -2.56 33.17
CA HIS A 360 -5.11 -1.32 33.29
C HIS A 360 -4.50 -0.96 31.92
N PRO A 361 -4.94 0.13 31.27
CA PRO A 361 -4.40 0.59 29.99
C PRO A 361 -2.87 0.64 29.99
N GLY A 362 -2.28 0.11 28.91
CA GLY A 362 -0.83 0.05 28.71
C GLY A 362 -0.06 -0.89 29.66
N GLN A 363 -0.72 -1.64 30.55
CA GLN A 363 -0.07 -2.53 31.52
C GLN A 363 -0.47 -3.99 31.27
N SER A 364 -0.08 -4.53 30.11
CA SER A 364 -0.31 -5.92 29.71
C SER A 364 0.99 -6.70 29.53
N ALA A 365 0.90 -8.03 29.50
CA ALA A 365 2.07 -8.89 29.44
C ALA A 365 2.84 -8.77 28.11
N ILE A 366 2.14 -8.65 26.97
CA ILE A 366 2.80 -8.41 25.67
C ILE A 366 3.39 -7.00 25.59
N GLN A 367 2.71 -5.98 26.13
CA GLN A 367 3.30 -4.64 26.23
C GLN A 367 4.58 -4.67 27.06
N THR A 368 4.56 -5.36 28.20
CA THR A 368 5.70 -5.45 29.12
C THR A 368 6.87 -6.20 28.49
N LEU A 369 6.61 -7.32 27.80
CA LEU A 369 7.63 -8.08 27.05
C LEU A 369 8.33 -7.20 26.01
N ILE A 370 7.56 -6.49 25.17
CA ILE A 370 8.14 -5.65 24.11
C ILE A 370 8.92 -4.48 24.73
N ALA A 371 8.38 -3.85 25.78
CA ALA A 371 9.02 -2.71 26.43
C ALA A 371 10.30 -3.10 27.18
N ALA A 372 10.33 -4.26 27.85
CA ALA A 372 11.53 -4.79 28.51
C ALA A 372 12.63 -5.16 27.50
N ALA A 373 12.25 -5.81 26.38
CA ALA A 373 13.18 -6.15 25.32
C ALA A 373 13.85 -4.91 24.68
N ILE A 374 13.06 -3.84 24.44
CA ILE A 374 13.59 -2.55 24.00
C ILE A 374 14.48 -1.93 25.08
N ALA A 375 14.07 -1.97 26.35
CA ALA A 375 14.83 -1.39 27.46
C ALA A 375 16.24 -2.00 27.56
N GLU A 376 16.34 -3.32 27.44
CA GLU A 376 17.61 -4.05 27.48
C GLU A 376 18.49 -3.74 26.26
N GLN A 377 17.96 -3.91 25.04
CA GLN A 377 18.74 -3.71 23.81
C GLN A 377 19.20 -2.25 23.60
N ALA A 378 18.45 -1.28 24.13
CA ALA A 378 18.77 0.14 24.10
C ALA A 378 19.51 0.65 25.35
N GLN A 379 19.58 -0.17 26.42
CA GLN A 379 20.01 0.23 27.78
C GLN A 379 19.21 1.45 28.31
N ALA A 380 17.92 1.51 28.02
CA ALA A 380 17.03 2.61 28.37
C ALA A 380 16.40 2.42 29.76
N GLN A 381 16.21 3.51 30.50
CA GLN A 381 15.62 3.50 31.83
C GLN A 381 14.08 3.46 31.78
N ILE A 382 13.50 4.01 30.72
CA ILE A 382 12.06 4.13 30.50
C ILE A 382 11.77 3.74 29.06
N VAL A 383 10.67 3.04 28.80
CA VAL A 383 10.20 2.76 27.43
C VAL A 383 8.72 3.05 27.29
N PHE A 384 8.36 3.85 26.28
CA PHE A 384 6.97 4.05 25.87
C PHE A 384 6.62 3.05 24.76
N HIS A 385 5.65 2.18 25.02
CA HIS A 385 5.21 1.20 24.02
C HIS A 385 3.76 0.74 24.26
N ARG A 386 3.07 0.35 23.19
CA ARG A 386 1.75 -0.32 23.24
C ARG A 386 1.85 -1.74 22.66
N PRO A 387 0.86 -2.63 22.85
CA PRO A 387 0.72 -3.82 22.02
C PRO A 387 0.63 -3.41 20.54
N LEU A 388 1.30 -4.15 19.65
CA LEU A 388 1.28 -3.90 18.20
C LEU A 388 0.21 -4.72 17.47
N SER A 389 -0.42 -5.68 18.15
CA SER A 389 -1.53 -6.49 17.64
C SER A 389 -2.31 -7.13 18.79
N GLU A 390 -3.48 -7.68 18.47
CA GLU A 390 -4.34 -8.45 19.39
C GLU A 390 -3.88 -9.92 19.58
N ALA A 391 -2.60 -10.22 19.32
CA ALA A 391 -2.07 -11.57 19.48
C ALA A 391 -1.56 -11.84 20.90
N SER A 392 -2.00 -12.95 21.51
CA SER A 392 -1.33 -13.55 22.68
C SER A 392 -0.17 -14.48 22.28
N LEU A 393 0.82 -14.59 23.17
CA LEU A 393 1.74 -15.74 23.24
C LEU A 393 1.17 -16.78 24.21
N ARG A 394 0.93 -18.01 23.75
CA ARG A 394 0.41 -19.10 24.59
C ARG A 394 1.51 -19.69 25.48
N SER A 395 1.11 -20.34 26.58
CA SER A 395 2.01 -21.18 27.37
C SER A 395 2.57 -22.35 26.55
N GLY A 396 3.82 -22.73 26.83
CA GLY A 396 4.60 -23.71 26.06
C GLY A 396 5.69 -23.07 25.20
N SER A 397 6.09 -23.79 24.14
CA SER A 397 7.10 -23.36 23.17
C SER A 397 6.67 -22.10 22.42
N ILE A 398 7.55 -21.10 22.38
CA ILE A 398 7.41 -19.85 21.62
C ILE A 398 8.24 -19.98 20.35
N LYS A 399 7.60 -19.86 19.19
CA LYS A 399 8.29 -19.92 17.89
C LYS A 399 8.42 -18.56 17.23
N MET A 400 9.30 -18.47 16.23
CA MET A 400 9.49 -17.28 15.41
C MET A 400 8.15 -16.75 14.84
N ARG A 401 7.28 -17.66 14.36
CA ARG A 401 5.91 -17.32 13.91
C ARG A 401 5.05 -16.59 14.94
N ASP A 402 5.31 -16.74 16.24
CA ASP A 402 4.52 -16.10 17.29
C ASP A 402 5.05 -14.70 17.62
N VAL A 403 6.37 -14.48 17.52
CA VAL A 403 6.96 -13.14 17.55
C VAL A 403 6.47 -12.30 16.37
N TRP A 404 6.41 -12.89 15.17
CA TRP A 404 5.83 -12.23 13.98
C TRP A 404 4.35 -11.88 14.11
N ARG A 405 3.60 -12.55 15.00
CA ARG A 405 2.22 -12.20 15.33
C ARG A 405 2.13 -11.02 16.30
N ILE A 406 3.03 -10.91 17.28
CA ILE A 406 3.01 -9.83 18.30
C ILE A 406 3.82 -8.57 17.89
N VAL A 407 4.76 -8.69 16.95
CA VAL A 407 5.52 -7.58 16.36
C VAL A 407 5.50 -7.68 14.83
N PRO A 408 4.39 -7.26 14.19
CA PRO A 408 4.23 -7.34 12.73
C PRO A 408 4.89 -6.18 11.96
N TYR A 409 5.29 -5.09 12.64
CA TYR A 409 5.89 -3.90 12.04
C TYR A 409 7.42 -3.88 12.23
N ASP A 410 8.13 -3.34 11.24
CA ASP A 410 9.59 -3.25 11.21
C ASP A 410 10.12 -1.96 11.89
N ASN A 411 9.50 -1.59 13.02
CA ASN A 411 9.80 -0.34 13.71
C ASN A 411 11.21 -0.34 14.31
N TYR A 412 12.04 0.62 13.92
CA TYR A 412 13.32 0.91 14.55
C TYR A 412 13.15 1.48 15.96
N ILE A 413 14.20 1.40 16.76
CA ILE A 413 14.25 1.96 18.12
C ILE A 413 14.94 3.33 18.08
N GLY A 414 14.50 4.26 18.94
CA GLY A 414 15.26 5.49 19.20
C GLY A 414 15.23 5.87 20.67
N VAL A 415 16.32 6.45 21.18
CA VAL A 415 16.49 6.83 22.59
C VAL A 415 16.66 8.34 22.72
N ALA A 416 15.77 8.99 23.47
CA ALA A 416 15.88 10.40 23.81
C ALA A 416 16.38 10.58 25.25
N HIS A 417 17.24 11.59 25.47
CA HIS A 417 17.74 12.01 26.77
C HIS A 417 16.86 13.14 27.30
N LEU A 418 15.86 12.81 28.13
CA LEU A 418 14.79 13.73 28.51
C LEU A 418 14.87 14.18 29.96
N THR A 419 14.67 15.47 30.23
CA THR A 419 14.44 15.96 31.60
C THR A 419 13.10 15.47 32.13
N LEU A 420 12.92 15.50 33.46
CA LEU A 420 11.64 15.18 34.10
C LEU A 420 10.48 16.08 33.63
N ALA A 421 10.77 17.32 33.19
CA ALA A 421 9.77 18.24 32.63
C ALA A 421 9.34 17.84 31.20
N GLU A 422 10.31 17.48 30.35
CA GLU A 422 10.06 16.95 29.00
C GLU A 422 9.31 15.61 29.06
N LEU A 423 9.71 14.71 29.95
CA LEU A 423 9.00 13.45 30.22
C LEU A 423 7.56 13.69 30.70
N ARG A 424 7.32 14.64 31.62
CA ARG A 424 5.95 14.99 32.06
C ARG A 424 5.10 15.51 30.90
N ALA A 425 5.66 16.32 30.01
CA ALA A 425 4.95 16.86 28.86
C ALA A 425 4.47 15.77 27.89
N ILE A 426 5.26 14.70 27.71
CA ILE A 426 4.90 13.51 26.92
C ILE A 426 3.85 12.66 27.64
N LEU A 427 3.95 12.49 28.96
CA LEU A 427 2.95 11.77 29.75
C LEU A 427 1.58 12.47 29.74
N GLU A 428 1.57 13.81 29.76
CA GLU A 428 0.34 14.62 29.63
C GLU A 428 -0.32 14.47 28.25
N GLU A 429 0.46 14.40 27.16
CA GLU A 429 -0.05 14.11 25.81
C GLU A 429 -0.58 12.67 25.71
N ASN A 430 0.22 11.68 26.13
CA ASN A 430 -0.17 10.27 26.12
C ASN A 430 -1.45 10.01 26.94
N SER A 431 -1.69 10.79 28.01
CA SER A 431 -2.90 10.65 28.83
C SER A 431 -4.21 10.96 28.12
N GLU A 432 -4.19 11.66 26.98
CA GLU A 432 -5.39 11.92 26.17
C GLU A 432 -5.93 10.66 25.49
N TYR A 433 -5.08 9.63 25.40
CA TYR A 433 -5.41 8.34 24.82
C TYR A 433 -5.77 7.26 25.84
N TYR A 434 -5.82 7.57 27.15
CA TYR A 434 -5.88 6.58 28.24
C TYR A 434 -6.95 5.49 28.06
N ASP A 435 -8.17 5.86 27.66
CA ASP A 435 -9.29 4.93 27.44
C ASP A 435 -9.34 4.39 25.99
N SER A 436 -8.19 4.26 25.31
CA SER A 436 -8.09 3.82 23.91
C SER A 436 -6.86 2.95 23.61
N GLU A 437 -6.91 2.22 22.48
CA GLU A 437 -5.79 1.46 21.91
C GLU A 437 -4.52 2.31 21.64
N ASN A 438 -4.65 3.64 21.59
CA ASN A 438 -3.55 4.56 21.35
C ASN A 438 -2.79 4.93 22.64
N PHE A 439 -3.19 4.43 23.82
CA PHE A 439 -2.41 4.65 25.05
C PHE A 439 -1.09 3.87 25.00
N ARG A 440 0.03 4.56 25.21
CA ARG A 440 1.35 3.92 25.35
C ARG A 440 1.53 3.56 26.82
N GLY A 441 1.72 2.27 27.10
CA GLY A 441 2.25 1.82 28.38
C GLY A 441 3.67 2.33 28.58
N VAL A 442 4.05 2.52 29.85
CA VAL A 442 5.34 3.11 30.22
C VAL A 442 6.07 2.13 31.13
N TYR A 443 7.09 1.47 30.61
CA TYR A 443 7.97 0.58 31.36
C TYR A 443 9.03 1.40 32.12
N GLY A 444 9.49 0.89 33.26
CA GLY A 444 10.52 1.54 34.09
C GLY A 444 10.05 2.76 34.88
N LEU A 445 8.75 3.12 34.83
CA LEU A 445 8.22 4.33 35.45
C LEU A 445 6.88 4.10 36.15
N THR A 446 6.76 4.56 37.39
CA THR A 446 5.48 4.71 38.11
C THR A 446 5.06 6.18 38.14
N TYR A 447 3.77 6.46 37.98
CA TYR A 447 3.22 7.81 38.14
C TYR A 447 1.73 7.79 38.48
N ASN A 448 1.24 8.83 39.15
CA ASN A 448 -0.19 9.05 39.35
C ASN A 448 -0.80 9.73 38.13
N LEU A 449 -1.95 9.24 37.68
CA LEU A 449 -2.76 9.87 36.62
C LEU A 449 -4.15 10.26 37.15
N LYS A 450 -4.58 11.49 36.84
CA LYS A 450 -5.92 12.01 37.14
C LYS A 450 -6.72 12.09 35.84
N ILE A 451 -7.61 11.12 35.62
CA ILE A 451 -8.58 11.17 34.51
C ILE A 451 -9.47 12.41 34.69
N GLY A 452 -9.85 13.06 33.59
CA GLY A 452 -10.74 14.23 33.59
C GLY A 452 -10.12 15.54 34.11
N ALA A 453 -8.87 15.54 34.60
CA ALA A 453 -8.17 16.76 34.96
C ALA A 453 -7.74 17.57 33.71
N ALA A 454 -7.60 18.89 33.89
CA ALA A 454 -7.23 19.80 32.82
C ALA A 454 -5.83 19.46 32.24
N PRO A 455 -5.59 19.68 30.93
CA PRO A 455 -4.29 19.43 30.30
C PRO A 455 -3.14 20.09 31.07
N GLY A 456 -2.04 19.35 31.30
CA GLY A 456 -0.90 19.83 32.08
C GLY A 456 -1.03 19.64 33.60
N THR A 457 -2.13 19.09 34.10
CA THR A 457 -2.37 18.85 35.54
C THR A 457 -2.74 17.40 35.91
N ARG A 458 -2.74 16.52 34.91
CA ARG A 458 -3.17 15.11 35.00
C ARG A 458 -2.11 14.22 35.65
N VAL A 459 -0.83 14.48 35.38
CA VAL A 459 0.32 13.63 35.74
C VAL A 459 1.01 14.13 37.01
N ALA A 460 1.12 13.28 38.02
CA ALA A 460 1.76 13.56 39.31
C ALA A 460 2.68 12.40 39.77
N ASN A 461 3.50 12.64 40.80
CA ASN A 461 4.26 11.60 41.53
C ASN A 461 5.10 10.64 40.66
N ILE A 462 5.71 11.15 39.57
CA ILE A 462 6.60 10.40 38.69
C ILE A 462 7.82 9.88 39.49
N ARG A 463 8.14 8.59 39.39
CA ARG A 463 9.32 7.91 39.96
C ARG A 463 9.78 6.75 39.07
N LEU A 464 11.07 6.43 39.05
CA LEU A 464 11.54 5.21 38.38
C LEU A 464 11.09 3.97 39.15
N THR A 465 10.80 2.88 38.43
CA THR A 465 10.37 1.63 39.07
C THR A 465 11.54 0.99 39.82
N GLY A 466 11.34 0.73 41.11
CA GLY A 466 12.36 0.22 42.03
C GLY A 466 12.94 1.27 42.97
N GLU A 467 12.74 2.57 42.72
CA GLU A 467 13.11 3.62 43.68
C GLU A 467 12.24 3.58 44.94
N PRO A 468 12.81 3.74 46.15
CA PRO A 468 12.03 3.84 47.38
C PRO A 468 11.00 4.99 47.35
N LYS A 469 9.94 4.86 48.16
CA LYS A 469 9.07 6.02 48.48
C LYS A 469 9.87 7.03 49.31
N ALA A 470 10.55 7.96 48.64
CA ALA A 470 11.50 8.89 49.24
C ALA A 470 10.94 9.66 50.45
N GLY A 471 11.48 9.34 51.63
CA GLY A 471 11.24 10.09 52.86
C GLY A 471 12.13 11.34 52.91
N ARG A 472 11.76 12.39 52.17
CA ARG A 472 12.42 13.73 52.14
C ARG A 472 13.91 13.81 51.75
N ALA A 473 14.61 12.70 51.55
CA ALA A 473 15.93 12.70 50.91
C ALA A 473 15.77 12.68 49.38
N GLU A 474 16.34 13.67 48.68
CA GLU A 474 16.43 13.68 47.22
C GLU A 474 17.50 12.67 46.77
N GLN A 475 17.09 11.61 46.10
CA GLN A 475 18.03 10.79 45.33
C GLN A 475 18.31 11.49 44.00
N SER A 476 19.60 11.59 43.65
CA SER A 476 20.07 12.29 42.45
C SER A 476 19.77 11.49 41.18
N ALA A 477 18.52 11.57 40.70
CA ALA A 477 18.19 11.18 39.34
C ALA A 477 19.11 11.96 38.36
N PRO A 478 19.60 11.34 37.27
CA PRO A 478 20.40 12.05 36.29
C PRO A 478 19.59 13.18 35.66
N GLU A 479 20.25 14.30 35.32
CA GLU A 479 19.60 15.50 34.76
C GLU A 479 18.70 15.18 33.54
N ARG A 480 19.10 14.17 32.77
CA ARG A 480 18.33 13.58 31.67
C ARG A 480 18.26 12.07 31.81
N LEU A 481 17.06 11.53 31.61
CA LEU A 481 16.73 10.11 31.62
C LEU A 481 16.81 9.55 30.20
N ARG A 482 17.33 8.33 30.02
CA ARG A 482 17.31 7.62 28.73
C ARG A 482 15.94 6.98 28.51
N VAL A 483 15.14 7.55 27.62
CA VAL A 483 13.77 7.13 27.31
C VAL A 483 13.71 6.60 25.88
N ALA A 484 13.37 5.32 25.71
CA ALA A 484 13.24 4.70 24.40
C ALA A 484 11.79 4.69 23.88
N PHE A 485 11.69 4.75 22.56
CA PHE A 485 10.46 4.76 21.78
C PHE A 485 10.68 3.92 20.50
N ASN A 486 9.59 3.51 19.85
CA ASN A 486 9.65 3.01 18.47
C ASN A 486 9.63 4.19 17.46
N SER A 487 10.12 3.95 16.24
CA SER A 487 10.26 4.96 15.19
C SER A 487 8.94 5.61 14.76
N TYR A 488 7.83 4.85 14.79
CA TYR A 488 6.48 5.35 14.47
C TYR A 488 5.99 6.37 15.51
N ASP A 489 6.15 6.07 16.80
CA ASP A 489 5.83 7.01 17.89
C ASP A 489 6.72 8.27 17.82
N LEU A 490 8.03 8.10 17.56
CA LEU A 490 8.96 9.21 17.32
C LEU A 490 8.62 10.06 16.07
N ALA A 491 7.93 9.50 15.08
CA ALA A 491 7.47 10.24 13.88
C ALA A 491 6.23 11.11 14.14
N SER A 492 5.65 11.07 15.36
CA SER A 492 4.33 11.59 15.76
C SER A 492 3.16 10.60 15.60
N ALA A 493 3.40 9.33 15.29
CA ALA A 493 2.37 8.27 15.21
C ALA A 493 1.16 8.62 14.31
N GLY A 494 1.42 9.16 13.12
CA GLY A 494 0.38 9.68 12.22
C GLY A 494 -0.34 10.88 12.80
N GLY A 495 0.40 11.83 13.38
CA GLY A 495 -0.13 13.08 13.94
C GLY A 495 -0.75 13.01 15.35
N LYS A 496 -0.67 11.86 16.04
CA LYS A 496 -1.23 11.66 17.39
C LYS A 496 -0.32 12.11 18.54
N LEU A 497 1.00 12.11 18.35
CA LEU A 497 1.97 12.57 19.37
C LEU A 497 2.86 13.74 18.85
N PRO A 498 2.28 14.89 18.44
CA PRO A 498 3.04 16.02 17.93
C PRO A 498 3.99 16.62 18.97
N ARG A 499 3.65 16.57 20.26
CA ARG A 499 4.48 17.11 21.35
C ARG A 499 5.64 16.21 21.71
N LEU A 500 5.45 14.88 21.68
CA LEU A 500 6.58 13.94 21.73
C LEU A 500 7.58 14.25 20.63
N ARG A 501 7.11 14.36 19.38
CA ARG A 501 7.96 14.71 18.24
C ARG A 501 8.70 16.03 18.45
N GLU A 502 7.97 17.09 18.79
CA GLU A 502 8.50 18.43 19.03
C GLU A 502 9.55 18.44 20.15
N ILE A 503 9.43 17.56 21.15
CA ILE A 503 10.40 17.40 22.22
C ILE A 503 11.63 16.62 21.77
N VAL A 504 11.49 15.47 21.08
CA VAL A 504 12.66 14.64 20.70
C VAL A 504 13.48 15.25 19.56
N GLU A 505 12.88 16.08 18.70
CA GLU A 505 13.60 16.79 17.62
C GLU A 505 14.44 17.98 18.12
N ARG A 506 14.34 18.35 19.41
CA ARG A 506 15.22 19.36 20.03
C ARG A 506 16.63 18.80 20.21
N ARG A 507 17.65 19.59 19.85
CA ARG A 507 19.07 19.25 20.06
C ARG A 507 19.42 18.91 21.52
N THR A 508 18.69 19.48 22.49
CA THR A 508 18.85 19.18 23.93
C THR A 508 18.47 17.75 24.29
N SER A 509 17.54 17.14 23.55
CA SER A 509 17.02 15.80 23.78
C SER A 509 17.92 14.69 23.23
N ARG A 510 18.99 15.03 22.49
CA ARG A 510 20.05 14.12 22.01
C ARG A 510 19.50 12.78 21.47
N LEU A 511 18.55 12.83 20.54
CA LEU A 511 17.90 11.63 20.00
C LEU A 511 18.91 10.70 19.29
N GLU A 512 19.13 9.53 19.87
CA GLU A 512 19.87 8.41 19.29
C GLU A 512 18.89 7.60 18.40
N GLU A 513 18.82 7.90 17.10
CA GLU A 513 18.04 7.08 16.14
C GLU A 513 18.84 5.82 15.75
N ARG A 514 18.37 4.65 16.17
CA ARG A 514 19.06 3.36 15.98
C ARG A 514 18.46 2.55 14.84
N LEU A 515 18.83 2.92 13.61
CA LEU A 515 18.47 2.18 12.40
C LEU A 515 19.15 0.80 12.31
N ASP A 516 20.03 0.47 13.25
CA ASP A 516 20.64 -0.84 13.46
C ASP A 516 19.78 -1.79 14.34
N ALA A 517 18.77 -1.27 15.05
CA ALA A 517 18.00 -2.02 16.03
C ALA A 517 16.48 -1.81 15.85
N ASN A 518 15.74 -2.89 15.59
CA ASN A 518 14.28 -2.88 15.51
C ASN A 518 13.62 -3.66 16.65
N THR A 519 12.35 -3.34 16.91
CA THR A 519 11.54 -3.93 18.00
C THR A 519 11.42 -5.45 17.91
N ARG A 520 11.45 -6.06 16.71
CA ARG A 520 11.30 -7.51 16.56
C ARG A 520 12.57 -8.24 16.98
N ASP A 521 13.71 -7.76 16.53
CA ASP A 521 15.02 -8.34 16.87
C ASP A 521 15.35 -8.16 18.37
N ALA A 522 14.90 -7.04 18.97
CA ALA A 522 14.91 -6.87 20.42
C ALA A 522 14.17 -8.01 21.15
N VAL A 523 12.93 -8.30 20.74
CA VAL A 523 12.11 -9.36 21.35
C VAL A 523 12.68 -10.75 21.07
N ILE A 524 13.23 -11.00 19.88
CA ILE A 524 13.91 -12.27 19.55
C ILE A 524 15.11 -12.50 20.46
N ALA A 525 15.98 -11.50 20.64
CA ALA A 525 17.14 -11.59 21.52
C ALA A 525 16.73 -11.78 22.99
N TYR A 526 15.75 -11.01 23.46
CA TYR A 526 15.24 -11.11 24.84
C TYR A 526 14.66 -12.49 25.15
N LEU A 527 13.89 -13.09 24.23
CA LEU A 527 13.35 -14.46 24.35
C LEU A 527 14.45 -15.54 24.34
N GLN A 528 15.56 -15.30 23.66
CA GLN A 528 16.70 -16.22 23.63
C GLN A 528 17.52 -16.16 24.93
N ALA A 529 17.66 -14.96 25.53
CA ALA A 529 18.34 -14.77 26.81
C ALA A 529 17.50 -15.24 28.01
N HIS A 530 16.19 -14.95 28.03
CA HIS A 530 15.30 -15.20 29.16
C HIS A 530 14.54 -16.52 29.00
N ARG A 531 15.22 -17.63 29.35
CA ARG A 531 14.67 -19.00 29.24
C ARG A 531 14.67 -19.73 30.61
N PRO A 532 13.52 -20.18 31.13
CA PRO A 532 12.16 -19.92 30.63
C PRO A 532 11.78 -18.44 30.76
N LEU A 533 10.89 -17.98 29.89
CA LEU A 533 10.39 -16.62 29.92
C LEU A 533 9.44 -16.44 31.11
N ASN A 534 9.75 -15.46 31.96
CA ASN A 534 8.86 -14.95 32.99
C ASN A 534 8.68 -13.44 32.77
N ILE A 535 7.43 -12.96 32.68
CA ILE A 535 7.11 -11.55 32.53
C ILE A 535 6.24 -11.12 33.71
N GLU A 536 6.84 -10.36 34.62
CA GLU A 536 6.12 -9.65 35.68
C GLU A 536 5.65 -8.29 35.14
N VAL A 537 4.33 -8.08 35.13
CA VAL A 537 3.74 -6.79 34.70
C VAL A 537 3.97 -5.76 35.80
N LEU A 538 4.99 -4.92 35.60
CA LEU A 538 5.35 -3.86 36.54
C LEU A 538 4.26 -2.77 36.61
N PRO A 539 3.98 -2.17 37.78
CA PRO A 539 3.06 -1.05 37.89
C PRO A 539 3.54 0.16 37.07
N GLY A 540 2.63 0.75 36.30
CA GLY A 540 2.87 1.95 35.48
C GLY A 540 2.02 3.13 35.92
N ALA A 541 1.04 3.50 35.09
CA ALA A 541 0.07 4.55 35.39
C ALA A 541 -0.89 4.12 36.52
N GLN A 542 -0.89 4.85 37.63
CA GLN A 542 -1.77 4.63 38.77
C GLN A 542 -2.89 5.68 38.77
N THR A 543 -4.08 5.30 38.32
CA THR A 543 -5.27 6.14 38.40
C THR A 543 -5.72 6.28 39.85
N GLY A 544 -5.70 7.51 40.35
CA GLY A 544 -6.00 7.82 41.76
C GLY A 544 -7.48 7.79 42.10
N ASP A 545 -8.22 6.76 41.70
CA ASP A 545 -9.65 6.62 42.02
C ASP A 545 -10.00 5.24 42.58
N LYS A 546 -10.58 5.24 43.78
CA LYS A 546 -11.20 4.06 44.40
C LYS A 546 -12.67 4.08 43.99
N ARG A 547 -13.04 3.29 42.98
CA ARG A 547 -14.45 3.04 42.64
C ARG A 547 -15.24 2.73 43.92
N LYS A 548 -16.21 3.58 44.22
CA LYS A 548 -17.36 3.28 45.08
C LYS A 548 -18.55 2.93 44.20
#